data_AF-A0A845GRM7-F1
#
_entry.id   AF-A0A845GRM7-F1
#
_cell.length_a   1.000
_cell.length_b   1.000
_cell.length_c   1.000
_cell.angle_alpha   90.00
_cell.angle_beta   90.00
_cell.angle_gamma   90.00
#
_symmetry.space_group_name_H-M   'P 1'
#
loop_
_entity.id
_entity.type
_entity.pdbx_description
1 polymer ?
#
loop_
_entity_poly.entity_id
_entity_poly.type
_entity_poly.pdbx_seq_one_letter_code
_entity_poly.pdbx_strand_id
1 'polypeptide(L)'
;MHASIIFNRSLGQLAGIVEKVKGRPELLGARLHAGMLPFASQVRATCNFALRGCCPLAGLPPASFDGAELSFAALARQLDDTIAFIAAIPLRQFEGPADRLCRDRAGFADIALPADEYLNLYILPNFYFHFSMAYAIARSQGADIGKQDFDGYHLYAPGFSFETPRP
;
A
#
# COMPACT_ATOMS: atom_id res chain seq x y z
N MET A 1 17.31 -0.62 -6.13
CA MET A 1 16.70 -0.35 -4.81
C MET A 1 15.91 -1.59 -4.42
N HIS A 2 16.12 -2.17 -3.23
CA HIS A 2 15.44 -3.41 -2.84
C HIS A 2 13.93 -3.19 -2.65
N ALA A 3 13.14 -4.22 -2.94
CA ALA A 3 11.68 -4.18 -2.81
C ALA A 3 11.23 -3.74 -1.40
N SER A 4 11.91 -4.20 -0.35
CA SER A 4 11.64 -3.81 1.05
C SER A 4 11.73 -2.30 1.29
N ILE A 5 12.72 -1.63 0.69
CA ILE A 5 12.91 -0.18 0.81
C ILE A 5 11.76 0.57 0.13
N ILE A 6 11.36 0.11 -1.06
CA ILE A 6 10.26 0.71 -1.83
C ILE A 6 8.95 0.58 -1.05
N PHE A 7 8.61 -0.63 -0.60
CA PHE A 7 7.38 -0.85 0.16
C PHE A 7 7.35 -0.07 1.47
N ASN A 8 8.42 -0.10 2.27
CA ASN A 8 8.44 0.62 3.55
C ASN A 8 8.31 2.13 3.37
N ARG A 9 8.95 2.71 2.35
CA ARG A 9 8.79 4.13 2.05
C ARG A 9 7.33 4.46 1.74
N SER A 10 6.69 3.70 0.86
CA SER A 10 5.30 3.95 0.46
C SER A 10 4.28 3.64 1.57
N LEU A 11 4.51 2.60 2.37
CA LEU A 11 3.67 2.31 3.54
C LEU A 11 3.77 3.42 4.59
N GLY A 12 4.96 4.01 4.78
CA GLY A 12 5.13 5.18 5.65
C GLY A 12 4.33 6.40 5.17
N GLN A 13 4.26 6.62 3.85
CA GLN A 13 3.41 7.67 3.28
C GLN A 13 1.92 7.38 3.51
N LEU A 14 1.49 6.13 3.30
CA LEU A 14 0.12 5.71 3.60
C LEU A 14 -0.23 5.85 5.09
N ALA A 15 0.70 5.55 6.00
CA ALA A 15 0.52 5.77 7.43
C ALA A 15 0.32 7.26 7.76
N GLY A 16 1.07 8.16 7.11
CA GLY A 16 0.85 9.60 7.20
C GLY A 16 -0.55 10.02 6.74
N ILE A 17 -1.06 9.45 5.65
CA ILE A 17 -2.44 9.70 5.20
C ILE A 17 -3.44 9.21 6.24
N VAL A 18 -3.30 7.98 6.73
CA VAL A 18 -4.19 7.37 7.74
C VAL A 18 -4.24 8.24 9.00
N GLU A 19 -3.10 8.72 9.48
CA GLU A 19 -3.00 9.62 10.63
C GLU A 19 -3.74 10.94 10.40
N LYS A 20 -3.59 11.55 9.22
CA LYS A 20 -4.30 12.79 8.86
C LYS A 20 -5.82 12.63 8.82
N VAL A 21 -6.32 11.44 8.47
CA VAL A 21 -7.76 11.19 8.33
C VAL A 21 -8.41 10.52 9.55
N LYS A 22 -7.67 10.19 10.61
CA LYS A 22 -8.18 9.38 11.72
C LYS A 22 -9.38 9.98 12.48
N GLY A 23 -9.56 11.30 12.43
CA GLY A 23 -10.70 12.01 13.02
C GLY A 23 -12.00 11.92 12.21
N ARG A 24 -12.00 11.16 11.11
CA ARG A 24 -13.08 11.09 10.12
C ARG A 24 -13.59 9.65 9.96
N PRO A 25 -14.31 9.10 10.96
CA PRO A 25 -14.72 7.69 10.98
C PRO A 25 -15.57 7.28 9.78
N GLU A 26 -16.29 8.22 9.15
CA GLU A 26 -17.06 7.99 7.93
C GLU A 26 -16.20 7.49 6.75
N LEU A 27 -14.91 7.83 6.74
CA LEU A 27 -14.00 7.41 5.69
C LEU A 27 -13.75 5.91 5.68
N LEU A 28 -13.79 5.23 6.83
CA LEU A 28 -13.49 3.80 6.93
C LEU A 28 -14.35 2.96 5.96
N GLY A 29 -15.61 3.35 5.78
CA GLY A 29 -16.56 2.72 4.86
C GLY A 29 -16.70 3.39 3.49
N ALA A 30 -16.06 4.55 3.27
CA ALA A 30 -16.20 5.31 2.04
C ALA A 30 -15.60 4.58 0.83
N ARG A 31 -16.20 4.76 -0.33
CA ARG A 31 -15.83 4.12 -1.61
C ARG A 31 -15.79 5.15 -2.72
N LEU A 32 -14.96 4.88 -3.74
CA LEU A 32 -14.95 5.68 -4.97
C LEU A 32 -16.12 5.28 -5.89
N HIS A 33 -16.49 4.00 -5.87
CA HIS A 33 -17.62 3.43 -6.62
C HIS A 33 -18.24 2.31 -5.79
N ALA A 34 -19.55 2.06 -5.95
CA ALA A 34 -20.29 1.08 -5.16
C ALA A 34 -19.68 -0.34 -5.20
N GLY A 35 -19.14 -0.74 -6.36
CA GLY A 35 -18.48 -2.03 -6.56
C GLY A 35 -17.00 -2.11 -6.14
N MET A 36 -16.40 -1.03 -5.65
CA MET A 36 -14.98 -1.01 -5.25
C MET A 36 -14.82 -1.16 -3.75
N LEU A 37 -13.69 -1.74 -3.30
CA LEU A 37 -13.35 -1.85 -1.88
C LEU A 37 -13.39 -0.47 -1.16
N PRO A 38 -13.85 -0.43 0.11
CA PRO A 38 -13.84 0.80 0.89
C PRO A 38 -12.44 1.19 1.34
N PHE A 39 -12.25 2.43 1.80
CA PHE A 39 -10.97 2.97 2.25
C PHE A 39 -10.19 2.01 3.16
N ALA A 40 -10.83 1.50 4.21
CA ALA A 40 -10.16 0.61 5.16
C ALA A 40 -9.62 -0.66 4.47
N SER A 41 -10.40 -1.25 3.56
CA SER A 41 -9.96 -2.43 2.81
C SER A 41 -8.88 -2.09 1.78
N GLN A 42 -8.85 -0.89 1.22
CA GLN A 42 -7.75 -0.44 0.34
C GLN A 42 -6.44 -0.37 1.13
N VAL A 43 -6.47 0.22 2.35
CA VAL A 43 -5.29 0.28 3.25
C VAL A 43 -4.77 -1.13 3.59
N ARG A 44 -5.68 -2.04 3.97
CA ARG A 44 -5.34 -3.45 4.27
C ARG A 44 -4.74 -4.14 3.06
N ALA A 45 -5.36 -3.99 1.89
CA ALA A 45 -4.88 -4.58 0.65
C ALA A 45 -3.47 -4.06 0.28
N THR A 46 -3.18 -2.77 0.48
CA THR A 46 -1.82 -2.22 0.30
C THR A 46 -0.80 -2.90 1.20
N CYS A 47 -1.09 -3.07 2.49
CA CYS A 47 -0.22 -3.81 3.41
C CYS A 47 0.00 -5.25 2.95
N ASN A 48 -1.09 -5.94 2.62
CA ASN A 48 -1.05 -7.34 2.21
C ASN A 48 -0.28 -7.54 0.90
N PHE A 49 -0.37 -6.63 -0.07
CA PHE A 49 0.45 -6.71 -1.30
C PHE A 49 1.94 -6.45 -1.04
N ALA A 50 2.29 -5.60 -0.09
CA ALA A 50 3.70 -5.45 0.33
C ALA A 50 4.23 -6.74 0.95
N LEU A 51 3.45 -7.41 1.81
CA LEU A 51 3.80 -8.71 2.41
C LEU A 51 3.89 -9.81 1.35
N ARG A 52 2.92 -9.89 0.43
CA ARG A 52 2.93 -10.84 -0.70
C ARG A 52 4.10 -10.61 -1.65
N GLY A 53 4.57 -9.38 -1.79
CA GLY A 53 5.84 -9.08 -2.46
C GLY A 53 7.03 -9.61 -1.69
N CYS A 54 7.14 -9.23 -0.41
CA CYS A 54 8.36 -9.46 0.36
C CYS A 54 8.57 -10.93 0.75
N CYS A 55 7.54 -11.64 1.20
CA CYS A 55 7.72 -12.98 1.77
C CYS A 55 8.26 -13.98 0.73
N PRO A 56 7.65 -14.16 -0.46
CA PRO A 56 8.16 -15.09 -1.46
C PRO A 56 9.54 -14.68 -2.01
N LEU A 57 9.78 -13.37 -2.18
CA LEU A 57 11.07 -12.84 -2.61
C LEU A 57 12.16 -13.01 -1.55
N ALA A 58 11.81 -13.16 -0.28
CA ALA A 58 12.75 -13.45 0.81
C ALA A 58 12.84 -14.95 1.16
N GLY A 59 12.05 -15.81 0.48
CA GLY A 59 11.95 -17.23 0.84
C GLY A 59 11.27 -17.49 2.18
N LEU A 60 10.40 -16.59 2.62
CA LEU A 60 9.65 -16.65 3.87
C LEU A 60 8.21 -17.15 3.63
N PRO A 61 7.57 -17.77 4.64
CA PRO A 61 6.16 -18.11 4.56
C PRO A 61 5.28 -16.85 4.43
N PRO A 62 4.07 -16.95 3.86
CA PRO A 62 3.13 -15.82 3.81
C PRO A 62 2.83 -15.27 5.20
N ALA A 63 2.86 -13.94 5.34
CA ALA A 63 2.47 -13.22 6.54
C ALA A 63 1.21 -12.36 6.28
N SER A 64 0.40 -12.16 7.33
CA SER A 64 -0.68 -11.17 7.36
C SER A 64 -0.83 -10.62 8.77
N PHE A 65 -1.09 -9.32 8.87
CA PHE A 65 -1.38 -8.61 10.12
C PHE A 65 -2.80 -8.03 10.10
N ASP A 66 -3.71 -8.67 9.36
CA ASP A 66 -5.10 -8.23 9.26
C ASP A 66 -5.80 -8.27 10.63
N GLY A 67 -6.34 -7.12 11.03
CA GLY A 67 -7.20 -7.00 12.21
C GLY A 67 -8.68 -7.23 11.90
N ALA A 68 -9.41 -7.86 12.82
CA ALA A 68 -10.87 -8.00 12.72
C ALA A 68 -11.60 -6.66 12.90
N GLU A 69 -11.08 -5.79 13.76
CA GLU A 69 -11.68 -4.50 14.10
C GLU A 69 -11.60 -3.50 12.94
N LEU A 70 -12.71 -2.82 12.65
CA LEU A 70 -12.77 -1.72 11.70
C LEU A 70 -12.58 -0.39 12.43
N SER A 71 -11.32 0.02 12.61
CA SER A 71 -10.97 1.32 13.18
C SER A 71 -9.66 1.85 12.62
N PHE A 72 -9.43 3.16 12.69
CA PHE A 72 -8.14 3.75 12.31
C PHE A 72 -6.99 3.25 13.18
N ALA A 73 -7.24 2.98 14.46
CA ALA A 73 -6.23 2.38 15.34
C ALA A 73 -5.81 0.99 14.85
N ALA A 74 -6.77 0.17 14.40
CA ALA A 74 -6.47 -1.13 13.82
C ALA A 74 -5.70 -1.02 12.50
N LEU A 75 -6.04 -0.04 11.64
CA LEU A 75 -5.32 0.20 10.39
C LEU A 75 -3.89 0.70 10.63
N ALA A 76 -3.70 1.63 11.57
CA ALA A 76 -2.38 2.14 11.95
C ALA A 76 -1.49 1.00 12.48
N ARG A 77 -2.03 0.16 13.38
CA ARG A 77 -1.31 -1.01 13.89
C ARG A 77 -0.89 -1.96 12.77
N GLN A 78 -1.79 -2.27 11.83
CA GLN A 78 -1.45 -3.14 10.70
C GLN A 78 -0.35 -2.55 9.81
N LEU A 79 -0.35 -1.23 9.59
CA LEU A 79 0.72 -0.54 8.86
C LEU A 79 2.05 -0.65 9.62
N ASP A 80 2.06 -0.34 10.91
CA ASP A 80 3.26 -0.40 11.75
C ASP A 80 3.85 -1.82 11.81
N ASP A 81 3.01 -2.84 12.04
CA ASP A 81 3.42 -4.25 12.08
C ASP A 81 3.99 -4.69 10.72
N THR A 82 3.35 -4.27 9.62
CA THR A 82 3.81 -4.58 8.26
C THR A 82 5.17 -3.94 7.96
N ILE A 83 5.34 -2.65 8.29
CA ILE A 83 6.59 -1.91 8.09
C ILE A 83 7.72 -2.54 8.92
N ALA A 84 7.46 -2.82 10.20
CA ALA A 84 8.42 -3.43 11.11
C ALA A 84 8.85 -4.81 10.63
N PHE A 85 7.90 -5.65 10.20
CA PHE A 85 8.19 -6.96 9.64
C PHE A 85 9.07 -6.88 8.40
N ILE A 86 8.70 -6.05 7.41
CA ILE A 86 9.48 -5.90 6.17
C ILE A 86 10.88 -5.32 6.46
N ALA A 87 11.00 -4.39 7.41
CA ALA A 87 12.28 -3.81 7.80
C ALA A 87 13.23 -4.83 8.46
N ALA A 88 12.67 -5.84 9.13
CA ALA A 88 13.44 -6.89 9.79
C ALA A 88 13.99 -7.95 8.83
N ILE A 89 13.52 -8.00 7.57
CA ILE A 89 14.00 -8.96 6.56
C ILE A 89 15.42 -8.56 6.11
N PRO A 90 16.45 -9.41 6.31
CA PRO A 90 17.80 -9.13 5.83
C PRO A 90 17.84 -8.96 4.31
N LEU A 91 18.51 -7.92 3.79
CA LEU A 91 18.56 -7.61 2.36
C LEU A 91 19.05 -8.79 1.49
N ARG A 92 20.02 -9.56 2.00
CA ARG A 92 20.53 -10.78 1.35
C ARG A 92 19.47 -11.85 1.05
N GLN A 93 18.35 -11.87 1.78
CA GLN A 93 17.29 -12.85 1.52
C GLN A 93 16.53 -12.55 0.22
N PHE A 94 16.55 -11.30 -0.24
CA PHE A 94 16.00 -10.90 -1.53
C PHE A 94 16.90 -11.26 -2.72
N GLU A 95 18.17 -11.61 -2.47
CA GLU A 95 19.14 -12.07 -3.48
C GLU A 95 18.98 -13.58 -3.72
N GLY A 96 17.74 -14.01 -3.96
CA GLY A 96 17.40 -15.39 -4.27
C GLY A 96 18.03 -15.89 -5.57
N PRO A 97 17.97 -17.20 -5.84
CA PRO A 97 18.45 -17.75 -7.10
C PRO A 97 17.65 -17.17 -8.28
N ALA A 98 18.33 -16.95 -9.41
CA ALA A 98 17.77 -16.27 -10.56
C ALA A 98 16.56 -16.99 -11.19
N ASP A 99 16.45 -18.31 -10.99
CA ASP A 99 15.37 -19.17 -11.46
C ASP A 99 14.23 -19.36 -10.45
N ARG A 100 14.22 -18.61 -9.34
CA ARG A 100 13.14 -18.67 -8.35
C ARG A 100 11.80 -18.34 -8.99
N LEU A 101 10.85 -19.26 -8.80
CA LEU A 101 9.44 -19.04 -9.10
C LEU A 101 8.67 -18.63 -7.84
N CYS A 102 8.05 -17.45 -7.88
CA CYS A 102 7.11 -16.98 -6.87
C CYS A 102 5.70 -17.46 -7.25
N ARG A 103 5.03 -18.11 -6.30
CA ARG A 103 3.70 -18.68 -6.48
C ARG A 103 2.68 -17.89 -5.66
N ASP A 104 1.54 -17.63 -6.27
CA ASP A 104 0.45 -16.87 -5.64
C ASP A 104 -0.88 -17.20 -6.34
N ARG A 105 -1.98 -16.68 -5.79
CA ARG A 105 -3.32 -16.81 -6.35
C ARG A 105 -3.88 -15.43 -6.72
N ALA A 106 -4.03 -15.19 -8.02
CA ALA A 106 -4.64 -13.99 -8.58
C ALA A 106 -6.14 -14.22 -8.81
N GLY A 107 -6.94 -13.97 -7.76
CA GLY A 107 -8.38 -14.26 -7.78
C GLY A 107 -8.64 -15.76 -7.86
N PHE A 108 -9.04 -16.24 -9.04
CA PHE A 108 -9.28 -17.66 -9.30
C PHE A 108 -8.14 -18.35 -10.07
N ALA A 109 -7.11 -17.60 -10.48
CA ALA A 109 -5.97 -18.15 -11.20
C ALA A 109 -4.79 -18.39 -10.26
N ASP A 110 -4.22 -19.60 -10.30
CA ASP A 110 -2.92 -19.86 -9.71
C ASP A 110 -1.83 -19.39 -10.67
N ILE A 111 -0.87 -18.61 -10.16
CA ILE A 111 0.25 -18.09 -10.94
C ILE A 111 1.57 -18.59 -10.36
N ALA A 112 2.53 -18.81 -11.25
CA ALA A 112 3.92 -19.08 -10.91
C ALA A 112 4.78 -18.26 -11.86
N LEU A 113 5.48 -17.25 -11.34
CA LEU A 113 6.21 -16.27 -12.13
C LEU A 113 7.67 -16.19 -11.67
N PRO A 114 8.63 -15.91 -12.57
CA PRO A 114 9.96 -15.48 -12.19
C PRO A 114 9.91 -14.30 -11.21
N ALA A 115 10.86 -14.23 -10.28
CA ALA A 115 10.86 -13.23 -9.21
C ALA A 115 10.70 -11.77 -9.72
N ASP A 116 11.38 -11.41 -10.82
CA ASP A 116 11.31 -10.07 -11.39
C ASP A 116 9.94 -9.77 -12.01
N GLU A 117 9.34 -10.73 -12.73
CA GLU A 117 7.99 -10.57 -13.29
C GLU A 117 6.94 -10.51 -12.17
N TYR A 118 7.07 -11.38 -11.17
CA TYR A 118 6.21 -11.38 -10.00
C TYR A 118 6.21 -10.02 -9.29
N LEU A 119 7.39 -9.44 -9.05
CA LEU A 119 7.50 -8.14 -8.40
C LEU A 119 6.96 -7.02 -9.29
N ASN A 120 7.48 -6.89 -10.51
CA ASN A 120 7.27 -5.70 -11.33
C ASN A 120 5.95 -5.69 -12.10
N LEU A 121 5.45 -6.86 -12.51
CA LEU A 121 4.25 -6.97 -13.34
C LEU A 121 3.01 -7.39 -12.56
N TYR A 122 3.18 -7.99 -11.37
CA TYR A 122 2.06 -8.41 -10.53
C TYR A 122 1.96 -7.61 -9.23
N ILE A 123 2.99 -7.64 -8.39
CA ILE A 123 2.90 -7.06 -7.04
C ILE A 123 2.89 -5.53 -7.06
N LEU A 124 3.86 -4.88 -7.68
CA LEU A 124 3.94 -3.40 -7.67
C LEU A 124 2.69 -2.74 -8.28
N PRO A 125 2.14 -3.20 -9.42
CA PRO A 125 0.90 -2.64 -9.96
C PRO A 125 -0.27 -2.74 -8.99
N ASN A 126 -0.47 -3.89 -8.34
CA ASN A 126 -1.55 -4.07 -7.37
C ASN A 126 -1.33 -3.24 -6.10
N PHE A 127 -0.10 -3.21 -5.58
CA PHE A 127 0.27 -2.41 -4.41
C PHE A 127 -0.07 -0.92 -4.63
N TYR A 128 0.40 -0.35 -5.75
CA TYR A 128 0.15 1.06 -6.05
C TYR A 128 -1.30 1.33 -6.46
N PHE A 129 -2.01 0.37 -7.04
CA PHE A 129 -3.44 0.49 -7.28
C PHE A 129 -4.19 0.71 -5.96
N HIS A 130 -4.01 -0.19 -4.98
CA HIS A 130 -4.69 -0.07 -3.68
C HIS A 130 -4.26 1.19 -2.92
N PHE A 131 -2.98 1.54 -2.94
CA PHE A 131 -2.50 2.77 -2.32
C PHE A 131 -3.14 4.01 -2.96
N SER A 132 -3.15 4.08 -4.29
CA SER A 132 -3.78 5.18 -5.02
C SER A 132 -5.28 5.27 -4.73
N MET A 133 -5.97 4.15 -4.55
CA MET A 133 -7.39 4.14 -4.19
C MET A 133 -7.63 4.64 -2.77
N ALA A 134 -6.78 4.28 -1.80
CA ALA A 134 -6.87 4.83 -0.45
C ALA A 134 -6.69 6.36 -0.48
N TYR A 135 -5.67 6.85 -1.18
CA TYR A 135 -5.44 8.28 -1.40
C TYR A 135 -6.65 8.96 -2.07
N ALA A 136 -7.14 8.40 -3.18
CA ALA A 136 -8.23 8.98 -3.96
C ALA A 136 -9.53 9.05 -3.16
N ILE A 137 -9.88 8.00 -2.39
CA ILE A 137 -11.08 7.99 -1.55
C ILE A 137 -10.98 9.06 -0.45
N ALA A 138 -9.84 9.16 0.23
CA ALA A 138 -9.65 10.20 1.25
C ALA A 138 -9.75 11.60 0.64
N ARG A 139 -9.08 11.85 -0.49
CA ARG A 139 -9.09 13.15 -1.16
C ARG A 139 -10.46 13.51 -1.71
N SER A 140 -11.19 12.56 -2.31
CA SER A 140 -12.54 12.79 -2.86
C SER A 140 -13.56 13.14 -1.77
N GLN A 141 -13.29 12.75 -0.54
CA GLN A 141 -14.10 13.06 0.64
C GLN A 141 -13.62 14.34 1.35
N GLY A 142 -12.69 15.10 0.75
CA GLY A 142 -12.23 16.40 1.24
C GLY A 142 -11.09 16.33 2.27
N ALA A 143 -10.36 15.22 2.38
CA ALA A 143 -9.15 15.20 3.19
C ALA A 143 -8.08 16.15 2.64
N ASP A 144 -7.40 16.87 3.52
CA ASP A 144 -6.30 17.77 3.16
C ASP A 144 -5.00 16.99 2.96
N ILE A 145 -4.96 16.25 1.86
CA ILE A 145 -3.81 15.48 1.39
C ILE A 145 -3.50 15.83 -0.06
N GLY A 146 -2.23 15.76 -0.43
CA GLY A 146 -1.76 16.03 -1.78
C GLY A 146 -0.70 15.03 -2.23
N LYS A 147 -0.11 15.26 -3.39
CA LYS A 147 0.92 14.36 -3.96
C LYS A 147 2.14 14.19 -3.04
N GLN A 148 2.43 15.20 -2.21
CA GLN A 148 3.46 15.13 -1.17
C GLN A 148 3.23 13.99 -0.18
N ASP A 149 1.96 13.70 0.14
CA ASP A 149 1.56 12.62 1.07
C ASP A 149 1.55 11.24 0.39
N PHE A 150 1.68 11.21 -0.93
CA PHE A 150 1.70 9.97 -1.70
C PHE A 150 3.14 9.49 -1.94
N ASP A 151 4.04 10.38 -2.38
CA ASP A 151 5.41 10.01 -2.76
C ASP A 151 6.52 10.61 -1.88
N GLY A 152 6.20 11.60 -1.04
CA GLY A 152 7.17 12.30 -0.20
C GLY A 152 8.21 13.11 -0.97
N TYR A 153 7.97 13.42 -2.26
CA TYR A 153 8.88 14.20 -3.11
C TYR A 153 8.24 15.49 -3.61
N HIS A 154 6.94 15.49 -3.88
CA HIS A 154 6.27 16.72 -4.31
C HIS A 154 6.19 17.72 -3.17
N LEU A 155 6.37 18.99 -3.49
CA LEU A 155 6.15 20.12 -2.59
C LEU A 155 5.44 21.21 -3.37
N TYR A 156 4.33 21.71 -2.82
CA TYR A 156 3.57 22.80 -3.41
C TYR A 156 3.47 23.95 -2.42
N ALA A 157 3.52 25.19 -2.92
CA ALA A 157 3.27 26.36 -2.09
C ALA A 157 1.83 26.34 -1.55
N PRO A 158 1.56 26.92 -0.36
CA PRO A 158 0.20 27.11 0.13
C PRO A 158 -0.68 27.80 -0.92
N GLY A 159 -1.86 27.24 -1.20
CA GLY A 159 -2.81 27.78 -2.18
C GLY A 159 -2.51 27.44 -3.65
N PHE A 160 -1.48 26.63 -3.94
CA PHE A 160 -1.21 26.17 -5.30
C PHE A 160 -2.37 25.31 -5.84
N SER A 161 -2.81 25.59 -7.07
CA SER A 161 -3.75 24.76 -7.83
C SER A 161 -3.23 24.56 -9.26
N PHE A 162 -3.34 23.33 -9.78
CA PHE A 162 -3.07 23.03 -11.20
C PHE A 162 -4.13 23.64 -12.13
N GLU A 163 -5.33 23.76 -11.60
CA GLU A 163 -6.49 24.34 -12.26
C GLU A 163 -6.95 25.49 -11.35
N THR A 164 -6.29 26.64 -11.41
CA THR A 164 -6.95 27.85 -10.89
C THR A 164 -8.30 27.95 -11.58
N PRO A 165 -9.43 28.10 -10.85
CA PRO A 165 -10.66 28.53 -11.49
C PRO A 165 -10.33 29.82 -12.23
N ARG A 166 -10.52 29.85 -13.56
CA ARG A 166 -10.57 31.15 -14.23
C ARG A 166 -11.71 31.94 -13.57
N PRO A 167 -11.53 33.25 -13.37
CA PRO A 167 -12.59 34.10 -12.85
C PRO A 167 -13.86 33.99 -13.71
#